data_AF-A0A351SE79-F1
#
_entry.id   AF-A0A351SE79-F1
#
_cell.length_a   1.000
_cell.length_b   1.000
_cell.length_c   1.000
_cell.angle_alpha   90.00
_cell.angle_beta   90.00
_cell.angle_gamma   90.00
#
_symmetry.space_group_name_H-M   'P 1'
#
loop_
_entity.id
_entity.type
_entity.pdbx_description
1 polymer ?
#
loop_
_entity_poly.entity_id
_entity_poly.type
_entity_poly.pdbx_seq_one_letter_code
_entity_poly.pdbx_strand_id
1 'polypeptide(L)'
;MNNSDLQSGDTIYAREDIFNDGSFPGHAGNALLVRSGTRGVIINCGHLEENEHQQIYLVQFEDPDKNNDLGIVVGCWPADIQLACD
;
A
#
# COMPACT_ATOMS: atom_id res chain seq x y z
N MET A 1 -10.67 -19.97 10.51
CA MET A 1 -11.27 -18.62 10.48
C MET A 1 -11.18 -18.16 9.03
N ASN A 2 -12.31 -17.97 8.35
CA ASN A 2 -12.34 -17.69 6.90
C ASN A 2 -12.98 -16.31 6.66
N ASN A 3 -12.27 -15.25 7.03
CA ASN A 3 -12.55 -13.90 6.56
C ASN A 3 -11.28 -13.07 6.76
N SER A 4 -10.52 -12.89 5.69
CA SER A 4 -9.30 -12.05 5.71
C SER A 4 -9.41 -11.01 4.61
N ASP A 5 -10.57 -10.35 4.54
CA ASP A 5 -10.70 -9.10 3.80
C ASP A 5 -9.93 -8.04 4.58
N LEU A 6 -8.96 -7.41 3.92
CA LEU A 6 -8.17 -6.34 4.50
C LEU A 6 -9.06 -5.11 4.75
N GLN A 7 -8.89 -4.46 5.89
CA GLN A 7 -9.68 -3.30 6.30
C GLN A 7 -8.79 -2.16 6.80
N SER A 8 -9.36 -0.95 6.86
CA SER A 8 -8.70 0.21 7.46
C SER A 8 -8.27 -0.10 8.90
N GLY A 9 -7.04 0.24 9.24
CA GLY A 9 -6.41 -0.05 10.52
C GLY A 9 -5.55 -1.31 10.53
N ASP A 10 -5.69 -2.21 9.55
CA ASP A 10 -4.84 -3.39 9.45
C ASP A 10 -3.39 -2.99 9.17
N THR A 11 -2.47 -3.63 9.91
CA THR A 11 -1.04 -3.55 9.63
C THR A 11 -0.69 -4.56 8.55
N ILE A 12 0.04 -4.11 7.53
CA ILE A 12 0.46 -4.92 6.39
C ILE A 12 1.96 -4.77 6.15
N TYR A 13 2.48 -5.63 5.29
CA TYR A 13 3.80 -5.47 4.67
C TYR A 13 3.66 -5.43 3.15
N ALA A 14 4.51 -4.64 2.49
CA ALA A 14 4.68 -4.73 1.05
C ALA A 14 5.21 -6.12 0.68
N ARG A 15 4.52 -6.83 -0.20
CA ARG A 15 4.90 -8.18 -0.65
C ARG A 15 6.08 -8.11 -1.63
N GLU A 16 6.11 -7.09 -2.47
CA GLU A 16 7.14 -6.84 -3.47
C GLU A 16 7.55 -5.36 -3.51
N ASP A 17 8.54 -5.03 -4.32
CA ASP A 17 8.91 -3.64 -4.57
C ASP A 17 7.79 -2.96 -5.37
N ILE A 18 7.23 -1.88 -4.82
CA ILE A 18 6.16 -1.12 -5.46
C ILE A 18 6.79 0.04 -6.23
N PHE A 19 6.61 0.02 -7.54
CA PHE A 19 7.09 1.06 -8.45
C PHE A 19 5.96 1.97 -8.90
N ASN A 20 6.29 3.23 -9.19
CA ASN A 20 5.35 4.17 -9.76
C ASN A 20 4.98 3.75 -11.19
N ASP A 21 3.73 3.37 -11.41
CA ASP A 21 3.17 3.07 -12.74
C ASP A 21 2.88 4.32 -13.58
N GLY A 22 3.14 5.51 -13.03
CA GLY A 22 2.85 6.81 -13.63
C GLY A 22 1.67 7.53 -12.97
N SER A 23 0.96 6.88 -12.05
CA SER A 23 -0.17 7.48 -11.32
C SER A 23 0.27 8.33 -10.13
N PHE A 24 1.46 8.10 -9.57
CA PHE A 24 1.94 8.84 -8.40
C PHE A 24 2.63 10.15 -8.80
N PRO A 25 2.05 11.33 -8.47
CA PRO A 25 2.58 12.62 -8.92
C PRO A 25 3.94 12.95 -8.28
N GLY A 26 4.76 13.72 -9.01
CA GLY A 26 6.06 14.18 -8.54
C GLY A 26 7.17 13.12 -8.57
N HIS A 27 6.88 11.89 -9.03
CA HIS A 27 7.85 10.82 -9.18
C HIS A 27 7.91 10.36 -10.65
N ALA A 28 9.07 9.92 -11.11
CA ALA A 28 9.21 9.36 -12.45
C ALA A 28 8.43 8.04 -12.56
N GLY A 29 8.00 7.68 -13.77
CA GLY A 29 7.55 6.32 -14.07
C GLY A 29 8.68 5.33 -13.75
N ASN A 30 8.32 4.20 -13.14
CA ASN A 30 9.21 3.17 -12.60
C ASN A 30 10.11 3.61 -11.43
N ALA A 31 9.86 4.77 -10.80
CA ALA A 31 10.53 5.10 -9.55
C ALA A 31 10.09 4.13 -8.44
N LEU A 32 11.04 3.60 -7.66
CA LEU A 32 10.73 2.79 -6.49
C LEU A 32 10.04 3.67 -5.42
N LEU A 33 8.80 3.34 -5.08
CA LEU A 33 8.02 4.06 -4.06
C LEU A 33 8.15 3.37 -2.70
N VAL A 34 8.06 2.04 -2.68
CA VAL A 34 8.08 1.23 -1.46
C VAL A 34 8.89 -0.03 -1.70
N ARG A 35 9.79 -0.37 -0.76
CA ARG A 35 10.54 -1.63 -0.80
C ARG A 35 9.70 -2.79 -0.29
N SER A 36 9.93 -3.98 -0.83
CA SER A 36 9.41 -5.22 -0.27
C SER A 36 9.76 -5.33 1.22
N GLY A 37 8.80 -5.78 2.02
CA GLY A 37 8.92 -5.91 3.47
C GLY A 37 8.73 -4.61 4.26
N THR A 38 8.53 -3.45 3.61
CA THR A 38 8.20 -2.22 4.33
C THR A 38 6.82 -2.35 4.98
N ARG A 39 6.76 -2.04 6.27
CA ARG A 39 5.52 -2.03 7.05
C ARG A 39 4.65 -0.84 6.65
N GLY A 40 3.34 -1.06 6.62
CA GLY A 40 2.36 0.01 6.42
C GLY A 40 1.06 -0.27 7.17
N VAL A 41 0.18 0.73 7.16
CA VAL A 41 -1.17 0.63 7.71
C VAL A 41 -2.17 1.04 6.63
N ILE A 42 -3.22 0.25 6.46
CA ILE A 42 -4.33 0.60 5.56
C ILE A 42 -5.10 1.76 6.18
N ILE A 43 -5.18 2.88 5.48
CA ILE A 43 -5.93 4.06 5.94
C ILE A 43 -7.29 4.18 5.26
N ASN A 44 -7.45 3.60 4.06
CA ASN A 44 -8.72 3.55 3.35
C ASN A 44 -8.80 2.33 2.42
N CYS A 45 -10.00 1.82 2.22
CA CYS A 45 -10.31 0.77 1.25
C CYS A 45 -11.28 1.33 0.22
N GLY A 46 -11.04 1.06 -1.05
CA GLY A 46 -11.90 1.49 -2.13
C GLY A 46 -11.80 0.57 -3.33
N HIS A 47 -12.28 1.06 -4.46
CA HIS A 47 -12.25 0.38 -5.74
C HIS A 47 -11.98 1.39 -6.85
N LEU A 48 -11.56 0.93 -8.02
CA LEU A 48 -11.48 1.80 -9.19
C LEU A 48 -12.86 2.35 -9.56
N GLU A 49 -12.94 3.64 -9.90
CA GLU A 49 -14.19 4.26 -10.34
C GLU A 49 -14.75 3.59 -11.61
N GLU A 50 -13.87 3.11 -12.48
CA GLU A 50 -14.25 2.41 -13.72
C GLU A 50 -14.69 0.95 -13.49
N ASN A 51 -14.34 0.35 -12.34
CA ASN A 51 -14.66 -1.04 -12.02
C ASN A 51 -14.71 -1.29 -10.50
N GLU A 52 -15.93 -1.37 -9.95
CA GLU A 52 -16.18 -1.61 -8.53
C GLU A 52 -15.67 -2.97 -8.01
N HIS A 53 -15.45 -3.95 -8.89
CA HIS A 53 -14.88 -5.24 -8.53
C HIS A 53 -13.36 -5.20 -8.34
N GLN A 54 -12.71 -4.11 -8.75
CA GLN A 54 -11.27 -3.96 -8.67
C GLN A 54 -10.88 -3.15 -7.44
N GLN A 55 -10.63 -3.87 -6.34
CA GLN A 55 -10.30 -3.31 -5.04
C GLN A 55 -8.93 -2.63 -5.04
N ILE A 56 -8.84 -1.49 -4.36
CA ILE A 56 -7.62 -0.71 -4.10
C ILE A 56 -7.54 -0.44 -2.59
N TYR A 57 -6.35 -0.60 -2.03
CA TYR A 57 -6.07 -0.22 -0.65
C TYR A 57 -5.16 1.00 -0.63
N LEU A 58 -5.56 2.03 0.11
CA LEU A 58 -4.71 3.17 0.37
C LEU A 58 -3.90 2.89 1.63
N VAL A 59 -2.58 2.79 1.48
CA VAL A 59 -1.66 2.38 2.55
C VAL A 59 -0.68 3.50 2.86
N GLN A 60 -0.56 3.83 4.14
CA GLN A 60 0.50 4.69 4.67
C GLN A 60 1.68 3.80 5.07
N PHE A 61 2.78 3.84 4.31
CA PHE A 61 3.99 3.08 4.63
C PHE A 61 4.90 3.84 5.59
N GLU A 62 5.73 3.12 6.33
CA GLU A 62 6.82 3.70 7.11
C GLU A 62 7.94 4.20 6.19
N ASP A 63 8.55 5.32 6.57
CA ASP A 63 9.75 5.85 5.92
C ASP A 63 10.94 5.68 6.87
N PRO A 64 11.88 4.75 6.57
CA PRO A 64 13.02 4.49 7.45
C PRO A 64 14.01 5.67 7.52
N ASP A 65 13.98 6.58 6.53
CA ASP A 65 14.89 7.72 6.47
C ASP A 65 14.31 8.97 7.19
N LYS A 66 13.00 8.99 7.45
CA LYS A 66 12.33 10.08 8.16
C LYS A 66 12.03 9.69 9.60
N ASN A 67 12.97 10.07 10.47
CA ASN A 67 12.84 9.93 11.92
C ASN A 67 11.56 10.62 12.43
N ASN A 68 10.49 9.83 12.61
CA ASN A 68 9.21 10.22 13.22
C ASN A 68 8.20 10.97 12.31
N ASP A 69 8.41 10.98 10.99
CA ASP A 69 7.46 11.55 10.02
C ASP A 69 6.59 10.44 9.37
N LEU A 70 5.34 10.76 9.02
CA LEU A 70 4.48 9.83 8.30
C LEU A 70 5.09 9.60 6.89
N GLY A 71 5.23 8.35 6.47
CA GLY A 71 5.85 8.03 5.18
C GLY A 71 4.95 8.35 3.99
N ILE A 72 5.17 7.69 2.86
CA ILE A 72 4.35 7.90 1.66
C ILE A 72 3.01 7.17 1.77
N VAL A 73 1.96 7.77 1.19
CA VAL A 73 0.64 7.12 1.02
C VAL A 73 0.56 6.60 -0.41
N VAL A 74 0.39 5.29 -0.59
CA VAL A 74 0.36 4.66 -1.92
C VAL A 74 -0.92 3.85 -2.07
N GLY A 75 -1.53 3.91 -3.26
CA GLY A 75 -2.61 2.99 -3.65
C GLY A 75 -2.01 1.66 -4.08
N CYS A 76 -2.41 0.59 -3.42
CA CYS A 76 -1.89 -0.76 -3.62
C CYS A 76 -2.98 -1.72 -4.10
N TRP A 77 -2.61 -2.63 -4.99
CA TRP A 77 -3.45 -3.77 -5.34
C TRP A 77 -3.47 -4.78 -4.19
N PRO A 78 -4.50 -5.65 -4.09
CA PRO A 78 -4.52 -6.73 -3.12
C PRO A 78 -3.31 -7.68 -3.19
N ALA A 79 -2.70 -7.82 -4.37
CA ALA A 79 -1.53 -8.66 -4.58
C ALA A 79 -0.23 -8.03 -4.05
N ASP A 80 -0.15 -6.70 -3.97
CA ASP A 80 1.08 -5.98 -3.59
C ASP A 80 1.33 -6.00 -2.08
N ILE A 81 0.33 -6.35 -1.28
CA ILE A 81 0.36 -6.28 0.18
C ILE A 81 -0.05 -7.59 0.83
N GLN A 82 0.42 -7.81 2.05
CA GLN A 82 0.04 -8.95 2.86
C GLN A 82 -0.21 -8.53 4.30
N LEU A 83 -1.23 -9.12 4.93
CA LEU A 83 -1.51 -8.89 6.35
C LEU A 83 -0.29 -9.27 7.19
N ALA A 84 0.05 -8.42 8.17
CA ALA A 84 1.02 -8.79 9.18
C ALA A 84 0.47 -9.97 9.99
N CYS A 85 1.13 -11.13 9.92
CA CYS A 85 0.90 -12.18 10.92
C CYS A 85 1.62 -11.76 12.20
N ASP A 86 0.89 -11.73 13.31
CA ASP A 86 1.44 -11.64 14.67
C ASP A 86 2.27 -12.88 15.04
#